data_AF-A0ABD0QCN2-F1
#
_entry.id   AF-A0ABD0QCN2-F1
#
_cell.length_a   1.000
_cell.length_b   1.000
_cell.length_c   1.000
_cell.angle_alpha   90.00
_cell.angle_beta   90.00
_cell.angle_gamma   90.00
#
_symmetry.space_group_name_H-M   'P 1'
#
loop_
_entity.id
_entity.type
_entity.pdbx_description
1 polymer ?
#
loop_
_entity_poly.entity_id
_entity_poly.type
_entity_poly.pdbx_seq_one_letter_code
_entity_poly.pdbx_strand_id
1 'polypeptide(L)'
;MSSWALFFTRFQLSISYRPGSKNVRADALSRIHTPDEEPETTEPILPQHMFVCPIQWVTPPAAADPAPAPPPGCPPNLRFVPEAERIPLIHTTHTSLGTGHPGTNRTLSLLKNQFWWPRMEQDVQRYVRGTPRHLPAGKLLPLPTPNRPWSHLGVDFITDLPASE
;
A
#
# COMPACT_ATOMS: atom_id res chain seq x y z
N MET A 1 -2.24 0.80 -12.09
CA MET A 1 -3.27 0.61 -11.06
C MET A 1 -2.67 1.04 -9.74
N SER A 2 -3.21 2.10 -9.14
CA SER A 2 -2.76 2.59 -7.84
C SER A 2 -3.25 1.61 -6.77
N SER A 3 -2.35 1.15 -5.90
CA SER A 3 -2.76 0.33 -4.76
C SER A 3 -3.64 1.17 -3.84
N TRP A 4 -4.90 0.76 -3.66
CA TRP A 4 -5.84 1.41 -2.75
C TRP A 4 -5.25 1.57 -1.35
N ALA A 5 -4.44 0.59 -0.90
CA ALA A 5 -3.73 0.66 0.39
C ALA A 5 -2.82 1.91 0.52
N LEU A 6 -2.05 2.25 -0.52
CA LEU A 6 -1.21 3.46 -0.53
C LEU A 6 -2.02 4.76 -0.63
N PHE A 7 -3.18 4.72 -1.26
CA PHE A 7 -4.05 5.89 -1.29
C PHE A 7 -4.61 6.17 0.11
N PHE A 8 -5.02 5.12 0.82
CA PHE A 8 -5.59 5.24 2.15
C PHE A 8 -4.60 5.61 3.24
N THR A 9 -3.29 5.36 3.08
CA THR A 9 -2.29 5.86 4.05
C THR A 9 -2.26 7.38 4.17
N ARG A 10 -2.90 8.11 3.25
CA ARG A 10 -3.03 9.58 3.30
C ARG A 10 -4.12 10.07 4.24
N PHE A 11 -4.96 9.17 4.75
CA PHE A 11 -6.10 9.50 5.60
C PHE A 11 -5.98 8.82 6.96
N GLN A 12 -6.37 9.53 8.02
CA GLN A 12 -6.53 8.94 9.35
C GLN A 12 -7.97 8.43 9.46
N LEU A 13 -8.18 7.12 9.30
CA LEU A 13 -9.51 6.50 9.38
C LEU A 13 -9.76 5.97 10.79
N SER A 14 -10.94 6.25 11.34
CA SER A 14 -11.46 5.64 12.56
C SER A 14 -12.84 5.06 12.30
N ILE A 15 -13.02 3.77 12.57
CA ILE A 15 -14.30 3.07 12.44
C ILE A 15 -14.83 2.90 13.86
N SER A 16 -15.97 3.54 14.14
CA SER A 16 -16.66 3.42 15.43
C SER A 16 -18.06 2.85 15.20
N TYR A 17 -18.47 1.93 16.08
CA TYR A 17 -19.85 1.47 16.09
C TYR A 17 -20.71 2.56 16.72
N ARG A 18 -21.78 2.94 16.04
CA ARG A 18 -22.81 3.82 16.59
C ARG A 18 -24.11 3.05 16.66
N PRO A 19 -24.65 2.79 17.87
CA PRO A 19 -25.98 2.23 18.02
C PRO A 19 -27.01 3.05 17.23
N GLY A 20 -27.98 2.38 16.61
CA GLY A 20 -29.00 3.01 15.77
C GLY A 20 -29.77 4.12 16.50
N SER A 21 -30.02 3.95 17.81
CA SER A 21 -30.67 4.94 18.68
C SER A 21 -29.93 6.28 18.76
N LYS A 22 -28.61 6.29 18.55
CA LYS A 22 -27.76 7.49 18.54
C LYS A 22 -27.38 7.97 17.13
N ASN A 23 -27.77 7.21 16.10
CA ASN A 23 -27.50 7.54 14.70
C ASN A 23 -28.64 8.37 14.07
N VAL A 24 -28.97 9.50 14.70
CA VAL A 24 -30.14 10.35 14.40
C VAL A 24 -30.13 10.92 12.97
N ARG A 25 -28.96 10.97 12.32
CA ARG A 25 -28.76 11.40 10.93
C ARG A 25 -28.35 10.26 10.00
N ALA A 26 -28.71 9.02 10.32
CA ALA A 26 -28.51 7.93 9.38
C ALA A 26 -29.45 8.10 8.17
N ASP A 27 -28.86 8.12 6.98
CA ASP A 27 -29.57 8.00 5.71
C ASP A 27 -30.48 6.75 5.71
N ALA A 28 -31.56 6.81 4.93
CA ALA A 28 -32.82 6.07 4.99
C ALA A 28 -32.74 4.53 4.94
N LEU A 29 -31.54 3.93 4.87
CA LEU A 29 -31.32 2.49 4.66
C LEU A 29 -31.05 1.65 5.93
N SER A 30 -31.12 2.23 7.13
CA SER A 30 -30.58 1.60 8.36
C SER A 30 -31.62 1.11 9.40
N ARG A 31 -32.90 0.95 9.04
CA ARG A 31 -33.97 0.74 10.04
C ARG A 31 -34.36 -0.75 10.23
N ILE A 32 -33.66 -1.45 11.12
CA ILE A 32 -34.19 -2.64 11.82
C ILE A 32 -34.00 -2.43 13.33
N HIS A 33 -35.09 -2.58 14.08
CA HIS A 33 -35.17 -2.29 15.52
C HIS A 33 -34.55 -3.40 16.37
N THR A 34 -33.67 -3.04 17.29
CA THR A 34 -33.15 -3.89 18.38
C THR A 34 -33.20 -3.09 19.69
N PRO A 35 -33.64 -3.67 20.81
CA PRO A 35 -33.78 -2.94 22.07
C PRO A 35 -32.43 -2.53 22.66
N ASP A 36 -32.44 -1.35 23.30
CA ASP A 36 -31.31 -0.62 23.88
C ASP A 36 -30.89 -1.20 25.24
N GLU A 37 -29.66 -1.71 25.36
CA GLU A 37 -28.84 -1.61 26.59
C GLU A 37 -27.48 -2.29 26.38
N GLU A 38 -26.48 -1.53 25.91
CA GLU A 38 -25.05 -1.89 26.03
C GLU A 38 -24.25 -0.57 26.22
N PRO A 39 -23.24 -0.52 27.11
CA PRO A 39 -22.46 0.68 27.38
C PRO A 39 -21.58 1.09 26.18
N GLU A 40 -21.49 2.38 25.89
CA GLU A 40 -20.63 2.92 24.82
C GLU A 40 -19.15 2.75 25.16
N THR A 41 -18.48 1.80 24.50
CA THR A 41 -17.03 1.71 24.50
C THR A 41 -16.44 2.54 23.36
N THR A 42 -15.54 3.47 23.70
CA THR A 42 -14.79 4.32 22.77
C THR A 42 -13.65 3.58 22.06
N GLU A 43 -13.58 2.26 22.21
CA GLU A 43 -12.50 1.45 21.66
C GLU A 43 -12.69 1.28 20.14
N PRO A 44 -11.62 1.45 19.34
CA PRO A 44 -11.71 1.21 17.91
C PRO A 44 -12.12 -0.24 17.66
N ILE A 45 -13.01 -0.45 16.68
CA ILE A 45 -13.53 -1.78 16.31
C ILE A 45 -12.38 -2.76 15.99
N LEU A 46 -11.26 -2.24 15.51
CA LEU A 46 -10.06 -3.01 15.25
C LEU A 46 -9.09 -2.87 16.43
N PRO A 47 -8.75 -3.98 17.10
CA PRO A 47 -7.78 -3.94 18.18
C PRO A 47 -6.39 -3.59 17.65
N GLN A 48 -5.56 -2.94 18.47
CA GLN A 48 -4.24 -2.44 18.05
C GLN A 48 -3.30 -3.53 17.51
N HIS A 49 -3.48 -4.79 17.91
CA HIS A 49 -2.70 -5.93 17.41
C HIS A 49 -3.06 -6.33 15.97
N MET A 50 -4.12 -5.76 15.38
CA MET A 50 -4.50 -6.00 13.99
C MET A 50 -3.79 -5.07 12.99
N PHE A 51 -3.00 -4.10 13.49
CA PHE A 51 -2.14 -3.26 12.65
C PHE A 51 -0.83 -4.00 12.36
N VAL A 52 -0.71 -4.54 11.14
CA VAL A 52 0.39 -5.44 10.76
C VAL A 52 1.76 -4.74 10.65
N CYS A 53 1.82 -3.54 10.06
CA CYS A 53 2.99 -2.65 10.08
C CYS A 53 2.70 -1.36 9.27
N PRO A 54 3.33 -0.22 9.57
CA PRO A 54 3.42 0.88 8.61
C PRO A 54 4.15 0.41 7.36
N ILE A 55 3.72 0.89 6.19
CA ILE A 55 4.45 0.66 4.93
C ILE A 55 5.81 1.37 5.05
N GLN A 56 6.84 0.61 5.42
CA GLN A 56 8.21 1.09 5.40
C GLN A 56 8.75 0.95 3.99
N TRP A 57 9.12 2.09 3.41
CA TRP A 57 9.97 2.08 2.23
C TRP A 57 11.29 1.45 2.63
N VAL A 58 11.75 0.45 1.87
CA VAL A 58 13.05 -0.15 2.14
C VAL A 58 14.10 0.91 1.90
N THR A 59 14.62 1.47 2.99
CA THR A 59 15.92 2.14 2.98
C THR A 59 16.93 1.00 2.85
N PRO A 60 17.69 0.90 1.74
CA PRO A 60 18.75 -0.08 1.73
C PRO A 60 19.69 0.20 2.90
N PRO A 61 20.27 -0.84 3.51
CA PRO A 61 21.24 -0.64 4.58
C PRO A 61 22.29 0.36 4.10
N ALA A 62 22.64 1.31 4.96
CA ALA A 62 23.84 2.11 4.77
C ALA A 62 24.96 1.10 4.48
N ALA A 63 25.54 1.15 3.28
CA ALA A 63 26.59 0.20 2.94
C ALA A 63 27.66 0.31 4.00
N ALA A 64 28.06 -0.84 4.54
CA ALA A 64 29.07 -0.95 5.57
C ALA A 64 30.50 -0.67 5.04
N ASP A 65 30.65 -0.25 3.78
CA ASP A 65 31.93 0.00 3.13
C ASP A 65 31.95 1.35 2.42
N PRO A 66 33.10 2.05 2.38
CA PRO A 66 33.25 3.24 1.57
C PRO A 66 33.04 2.84 0.11
N ALA A 67 31.97 3.35 -0.50
CA ALA A 67 31.65 3.08 -1.89
C ALA A 67 32.88 3.39 -2.77
N PRO A 68 33.21 2.56 -3.77
CA PRO A 68 34.26 2.88 -4.72
C PRO A 68 33.98 4.25 -5.33
N ALA A 69 35.04 5.04 -5.56
CA ALA A 69 34.93 6.39 -6.07
C ALA A 69 33.95 6.44 -7.26
N PRO A 70 32.96 7.37 -7.26
CA PRO A 70 31.90 7.36 -8.25
C PRO A 70 32.51 7.52 -9.65
N PRO A 71 32.09 6.70 -10.63
CA PRO A 71 32.61 6.80 -11.99
C PRO A 71 32.22 8.14 -12.64
N PRO A 72 32.99 8.61 -13.64
CA PRO A 72 32.69 9.85 -14.35
C PRO A 72 31.29 9.78 -14.96
N GLY A 73 30.44 10.78 -14.64
CA GLY A 73 29.05 10.85 -15.08
C GLY A 73 28.01 10.52 -14.00
N CYS A 74 28.42 10.16 -12.79
CA CYS A 74 27.49 10.06 -11.66
C CYS A 74 26.95 11.45 -11.27
N PRO A 75 25.62 11.65 -11.21
CA PRO A 75 25.04 12.92 -10.79
C PRO A 75 25.42 13.25 -9.34
N PRO A 76 25.58 14.55 -9.01
CA PRO A 76 25.74 14.94 -7.62
C PRO A 76 24.50 14.53 -6.81
N ASN A 77 24.71 14.08 -5.57
CA ASN A 77 23.66 13.64 -4.62
C ASN A 77 22.96 12.30 -4.90
N LEU A 78 23.40 11.52 -5.89
CA LEU A 78 22.91 10.15 -6.11
C LEU A 78 23.95 9.11 -5.71
N ARG A 79 23.51 8.00 -5.12
CA ARG A 79 24.39 6.89 -4.76
C ARG A 79 24.63 6.01 -5.97
N PHE A 80 25.90 5.82 -6.33
CA PHE A 80 26.30 4.84 -7.34
C PHE A 80 26.02 3.42 -6.84
N VAL A 81 25.46 2.57 -7.71
CA VAL A 81 25.13 1.17 -7.39
C VAL A 81 26.02 0.20 -8.18
N PRO A 82 26.89 -0.59 -7.50
CA PRO A 82 27.68 -1.65 -8.12
C PRO A 82 26.80 -2.73 -8.77
N GLU A 83 27.33 -3.42 -9.77
CA GLU A 83 26.57 -4.39 -10.57
C GLU A 83 25.90 -5.50 -9.73
N ALA A 84 26.59 -5.98 -8.70
CA ALA A 84 26.09 -7.01 -7.80
C ALA A 84 24.84 -6.58 -7.00
N GLU A 85 24.66 -5.28 -6.74
CA GLU A 85 23.56 -4.75 -5.92
C GLU A 85 22.35 -4.31 -6.75
N ARG A 86 22.49 -4.17 -8.08
CA ARG A 86 21.42 -3.65 -8.96
C ARG A 86 20.18 -4.53 -8.94
N ILE A 87 20.31 -5.84 -9.18
CA ILE A 87 19.16 -6.75 -9.23
C ILE A 87 18.45 -6.87 -7.87
N PRO A 88 19.15 -7.08 -6.74
CA PRO A 88 18.52 -7.08 -5.42
C PRO A 88 17.76 -5.78 -5.12
N LEU A 89 18.33 -4.64 -5.51
CA LEU A 89 17.71 -3.33 -5.31
C LEU A 89 16.45 -3.15 -6.17
N ILE A 90 16.50 -3.54 -7.45
CA ILE A 90 15.33 -3.49 -8.35
C ILE A 90 14.25 -4.44 -7.84
N HIS A 91 14.60 -5.67 -7.46
CA HIS A 91 13.68 -6.66 -6.89
C HIS A 91 12.98 -6.06 -5.67
N THR A 92 13.74 -5.61 -4.67
CA THR A 92 13.19 -5.07 -3.43
C THR A 92 12.26 -3.87 -3.67
N THR A 93 12.61 -3.00 -4.61
CA THR A 93 11.78 -1.85 -4.98
C THR A 93 10.49 -2.28 -5.72
N HIS A 94 10.58 -3.31 -6.56
CA HIS A 94 9.45 -3.83 -7.33
C HIS A 94 8.51 -4.73 -6.51
N THR A 95 9.03 -5.51 -5.57
CA THR A 95 8.25 -6.49 -4.78
C THR A 95 7.85 -5.98 -3.40
N SER A 96 8.24 -4.75 -3.03
CA SER A 96 7.83 -4.17 -1.74
C SER A 96 6.30 -4.14 -1.63
N LEU A 97 5.78 -4.56 -0.47
CA LEU A 97 4.36 -4.49 -0.12
C LEU A 97 3.78 -3.09 -0.35
N GLY A 98 4.60 -2.05 -0.16
CA GLY A 98 4.22 -0.67 -0.40
C GLY A 98 4.05 -0.32 -1.87
N THR A 99 4.78 -0.94 -2.80
CA THR A 99 4.81 -0.52 -4.20
C THR A 99 3.87 -1.30 -5.12
N GLY A 100 3.49 -2.51 -4.72
CA GLY A 100 2.46 -3.31 -5.39
C GLY A 100 2.82 -3.70 -6.83
N HIS A 101 4.04 -4.21 -7.05
CA HIS A 101 4.55 -4.59 -8.37
C HIS A 101 4.42 -3.47 -9.42
N PRO A 102 5.05 -2.30 -9.17
CA PRO A 102 4.97 -1.17 -10.08
C PRO A 102 5.51 -1.54 -11.47
N GLY A 103 4.86 -1.00 -12.50
CA GLY A 103 5.40 -1.04 -13.85
C GLY A 103 6.71 -0.24 -13.96
N THR A 104 7.44 -0.45 -15.06
CA THR A 104 8.79 0.09 -15.30
C THR A 104 8.94 1.55 -14.89
N ASN A 105 8.08 2.44 -15.38
CA ASN A 105 8.22 3.89 -15.14
C ASN A 105 8.15 4.21 -13.64
N ARG A 106 7.25 3.55 -12.92
CA ARG A 106 7.06 3.79 -11.49
C ARG A 106 8.23 3.22 -10.68
N THR A 107 8.71 2.03 -11.00
CA THR A 107 9.93 1.45 -10.39
C THR A 107 11.13 2.38 -10.58
N LEU A 108 11.29 2.89 -11.80
CA LEU A 108 12.38 3.78 -12.18
C LEU A 108 12.29 5.14 -11.46
N SER A 109 11.10 5.73 -11.34
CA SER A 109 10.90 6.95 -10.55
C SER A 109 11.25 6.78 -9.07
N LEU A 110 10.97 5.61 -8.48
CA LEU A 110 11.32 5.33 -7.09
C LEU A 110 12.84 5.24 -6.90
N LEU A 111 13.54 4.61 -7.84
CA LEU A 111 14.99 4.42 -7.76
C LEU A 111 15.77 5.70 -8.06
N LYS A 112 15.35 6.48 -9.06
CA LYS A 112 16.06 7.69 -9.53
C LYS A 112 16.21 8.78 -8.47
N ASN A 113 15.41 8.75 -7.41
CA ASN A 113 15.49 9.73 -6.32
C ASN A 113 16.74 9.54 -5.44
N GLN A 114 17.33 8.34 -5.42
CA GLN A 114 18.40 8.00 -4.48
C GLN A 114 19.58 7.26 -5.13
N PHE A 115 19.36 6.58 -6.26
CA PHE A 115 20.34 5.69 -6.87
C PHE A 115 20.62 6.06 -8.32
N TRP A 116 21.82 5.72 -8.76
CA TRP A 116 22.24 5.88 -10.15
C TRP A 116 23.23 4.79 -10.57
N TRP A 117 23.13 4.34 -11.81
CA TRP A 117 24.17 3.57 -12.51
C TRP A 117 23.99 3.70 -14.04
N PRO A 118 25.04 3.42 -14.84
CA PRO A 118 24.93 3.42 -16.29
C PRO A 118 23.86 2.42 -16.76
N ARG A 119 23.00 2.84 -17.70
CA ARG A 119 21.92 2.00 -18.27
C ARG A 119 20.88 1.50 -17.26
N MET A 120 20.71 2.18 -16.11
CA MET A 120 19.65 1.91 -15.12
C MET A 120 18.28 1.64 -15.73
N GLU A 121 17.89 2.44 -16.72
CA GLU A 121 16.60 2.29 -17.38
C GLU A 121 16.45 0.95 -18.12
N GLN A 122 17.50 0.47 -18.79
CA GLN A 122 17.50 -0.81 -19.49
C GLN A 122 17.41 -1.98 -18.50
N ASP A 123 18.16 -1.91 -17.40
CA ASP A 123 18.13 -2.95 -16.36
C ASP A 123 16.76 -3.06 -15.70
N VAL A 124 16.16 -1.92 -15.33
CA VAL A 124 14.81 -1.87 -14.75
C VAL A 124 13.76 -2.36 -15.76
N GLN A 125 13.85 -1.94 -17.02
CA GLN A 125 12.96 -2.43 -18.08
C GLN A 125 13.05 -3.94 -18.25
N ARG A 126 14.28 -4.48 -18.36
CA ARG A 126 14.53 -5.90 -18.54
C ARG A 126 13.99 -6.71 -17.36
N TYR A 127 14.25 -6.25 -16.15
CA TYR A 127 13.78 -6.91 -14.94
C TYR A 127 12.24 -6.96 -14.87
N VAL A 128 11.59 -5.79 -14.95
CA VAL A 128 10.13 -5.67 -14.77
C VAL A 128 9.35 -6.37 -15.90
N ARG A 129 9.89 -6.40 -17.13
CA ARG A 129 9.26 -7.16 -18.24
C ARG A 129 9.37 -8.67 -18.06
N GLY A 130 10.44 -9.16 -17.44
CA GLY A 130 10.62 -10.58 -17.14
C GLY A 130 9.83 -11.06 -15.92
N THR A 131 9.22 -10.16 -15.15
CA THR A 131 8.44 -10.52 -13.97
C THR A 131 6.98 -10.78 -14.36
N PRO A 132 6.39 -11.94 -14.01
CA PRO A 132 4.98 -12.20 -14.26
C PRO A 132 4.13 -11.19 -13.47
N ARG A 133 3.30 -10.41 -14.20
CA ARG A 133 2.42 -9.39 -13.61
C ARG A 133 1.22 -9.97 -12.87
N HIS A 134 0.88 -11.21 -13.18
CA HIS A 134 -0.25 -11.92 -12.62
C HIS A 134 0.18 -13.34 -12.31
N LEU A 135 -0.20 -13.80 -11.14
CA LEU A 135 -0.28 -15.23 -10.90
C LEU A 135 -1.27 -15.84 -11.92
N PRO A 136 -1.14 -17.12 -12.28
CA PRO A 136 -2.15 -17.82 -13.04
C PRO A 136 -3.53 -17.54 -12.43
N ALA A 137 -4.53 -17.27 -13.27
CA ALA A 137 -5.88 -17.00 -12.79
C ALA A 137 -6.36 -18.17 -11.91
N GLY A 138 -6.40 -17.93 -10.60
CA GLY A 138 -6.92 -18.89 -9.64
C GLY A 138 -8.44 -18.95 -9.72
N LYS A 139 -9.03 -19.98 -9.10
CA LYS A 139 -10.47 -19.97 -8.85
C LYS A 139 -10.77 -18.79 -7.92
N LEU A 140 -11.88 -18.08 -8.17
CA LEU A 140 -12.38 -17.08 -7.22
C LEU A 140 -12.57 -17.78 -5.87
N LEU A 141 -11.87 -17.30 -4.84
CA LEU A 141 -12.07 -17.73 -3.46
C LEU A 141 -13.12 -16.80 -2.86
N PRO A 142 -14.39 -17.22 -2.76
CA PRO A 142 -15.39 -16.41 -2.07
C PRO A 142 -14.96 -16.24 -0.62
N LEU A 143 -15.16 -15.03 -0.09
CA LEU A 143 -15.02 -14.79 1.34
C LEU A 143 -16.01 -15.71 2.09
N PRO A 144 -15.63 -16.23 3.27
CA PRO A 144 -16.53 -17.05 4.07
C PRO A 144 -17.81 -16.27 4.40
N THR A 145 -18.94 -16.98 4.46
CA THR A 145 -20.21 -16.37 4.88
C THR A 145 -20.07 -15.84 6.31
N PRO A 146 -20.41 -14.57 6.58
CA PRO A 146 -20.38 -14.03 7.93
C PRO A 146 -21.37 -14.77 8.84
N ASN A 147 -20.91 -15.21 10.02
CA ASN A 147 -21.72 -15.98 10.98
C ASN A 147 -22.51 -15.11 11.98
N ARG A 148 -22.19 -13.80 12.06
CA ARG A 148 -22.90 -12.84 12.91
C ARG A 148 -22.86 -11.43 12.30
N PRO A 149 -23.82 -10.55 12.64
CA PRO A 149 -23.75 -9.13 12.27
C PRO A 149 -22.42 -8.52 12.67
N TRP A 150 -21.90 -7.61 11.82
CA TRP A 150 -20.63 -6.89 12.02
C TRP A 150 -19.37 -7.77 12.11
N SER A 151 -19.43 -9.06 11.77
CA SER A 151 -18.24 -9.93 11.74
C SER A 151 -17.30 -9.65 10.57
N HIS A 152 -17.83 -9.13 9.47
CA HIS A 152 -17.09 -8.77 8.27
C HIS A 152 -17.55 -7.37 7.83
N LEU A 153 -16.59 -6.50 7.50
CA LEU A 153 -16.85 -5.16 7.01
C LEU A 153 -16.19 -5.00 5.63
N GLY A 154 -17.00 -4.76 4.61
CA GLY A 154 -16.53 -4.28 3.31
C GLY A 154 -16.64 -2.77 3.26
N VAL A 155 -15.59 -2.08 2.83
CA VAL A 155 -15.59 -0.64 2.61
C VAL A 155 -15.22 -0.39 1.16
N ASP A 156 -16.03 0.39 0.46
CA ASP A 156 -15.79 0.82 -0.90
C ASP A 156 -15.92 2.35 -1.00
N PHE A 157 -15.22 2.94 -1.95
CA PHE A 157 -15.16 4.39 -2.12
C PHE A 157 -15.59 4.78 -3.52
N ILE A 158 -16.60 5.64 -3.59
CA ILE A 158 -17.01 6.27 -4.84
C ILE A 158 -16.17 7.54 -5.02
N THR A 159 -15.29 7.55 -6.02
CA THR A 159 -14.56 8.76 -6.43
C THR A 159 -15.33 9.49 -7.52
N ASP A 160 -14.91 10.72 -7.83
CA ASP A 160 -15.40 11.51 -8.96
C ASP A 160 -16.87 11.94 -8.86
N LEU A 161 -17.34 12.19 -7.63
CA LEU A 161 -18.59 12.89 -7.39
C LEU A 161 -18.49 14.36 -7.85
N PRO A 162 -19.59 14.96 -8.35
CA PRO A 162 -19.61 16.37 -8.68
C PRO A 162 -19.25 17.23 -7.46
N ALA A 163 -18.63 18.39 -7.70
CA ALA A 163 -18.33 19.34 -6.63
C ALA A 163 -19.63 19.77 -5.94
N SER A 164 -19.66 19.69 -4.61
CA SER A 164 -20.77 20.19 -3.81
C SER A 164 -20.87 21.71 -3.97
N GLU A 165 -22.09 22.22 -4.11
CA GLU A 165 -22.40 23.66 -3.99
C GLU A 165 -22.22 24.18 -2.55
#